data_AF-A0A959GQ70-F1
#
_entry.id   AF-A0A959GQ70-F1
#
_cell.length_a   1.000
_cell.length_b   1.000
_cell.length_c   1.000
_cell.angle_alpha   90.00
_cell.angle_beta   90.00
_cell.angle_gamma   90.00
#
_symmetry.space_group_name_H-M   'P 1'
#
loop_
_entity.id
_entity.type
_entity.pdbx_description
1 polymer ?
#
loop_
_entity_poly.entity_id
_entity_poly.type
_entity_poly.pdbx_seq_one_letter_code
_entity_poly.pdbx_strand_id
1 'polypeptide(L)'
;MKQVILQNLALFTCIFWATPSLCAQNIPIVVEVENGALGADFAVEQDGEVSYITTTANSAGDSPGNANRVATLEVTFPAAQTYELYIRVKVGPSGGDDDSFFYGNGFGEKPPASGNDWVRANNLYSAGYVAPGEAVGGEGAAGSNVWKWINLSEFTRDEPPLTFEVAAGALTQTFQIGSREDGLDIDKIAFARADYYYTVSNLDNGEPGSNTPGGALSTDPIAEGKPKFLGSVYSQSQKVGFTNYFNQVTPENAGKWGSVEQSRDNMNWTELDSAYALAKDNGFLYRHHVLVWGNQQPAWIENLPPAEQLEEIKEWFQAIANRYPDIDFVEVVNEALHDPPDSPGSGGGNYINALGGSGATGWDWVLEAFRLARLYFPNAQLLINDYNIVNSTSSTNQYLQIINLLRAEGLLDQIGVQCHAFSTTGSVSVMQSNLDALAATGLPLYVTEMDIDGPTDQVQLDNYQRVFPVFWEHPAVKGVTLWGFRPGMWRTSQQAYLIEPDGVTERPAMEWLRDYVQSTVLSTHEPAPSADHITVSPNPLTSNVLTVEGMGRVRRAELLELIGRKLWAATPDGHVIRLDATVAPGMYILLLYDDKFVYAKKLVIQN
;
A
#
# COMPACT_ATOMS: atom_id res chain seq x y z
N MET A 1 -40.65 -47.59 -29.60
CA MET A 1 -40.55 -47.04 -30.98
C MET A 1 -39.14 -46.45 -31.13
N LYS A 2 -38.26 -47.13 -31.90
CA LYS A 2 -37.01 -46.66 -32.59
C LYS A 2 -36.11 -45.65 -31.83
N GLN A 3 -34.95 -45.95 -31.25
CA GLN A 3 -33.66 -46.52 -31.74
C GLN A 3 -32.82 -45.56 -32.64
N VAL A 4 -31.53 -45.42 -32.25
CA VAL A 4 -30.32 -44.94 -32.98
C VAL A 4 -30.18 -43.40 -33.07
N ILE A 5 -29.11 -42.74 -32.58
CA ILE A 5 -27.71 -42.72 -33.09
C ILE A 5 -26.69 -42.36 -31.98
N LEU A 6 -25.55 -43.06 -32.06
CA LEU A 6 -24.30 -42.96 -31.29
C LEU A 6 -23.32 -41.91 -31.91
N GLN A 7 -22.29 -41.55 -31.13
CA GLN A 7 -20.98 -40.96 -31.51
C GLN A 7 -20.85 -39.44 -31.69
N ASN A 8 -20.36 -38.76 -30.65
CA ASN A 8 -19.01 -38.16 -30.60
C ASN A 8 -18.89 -37.29 -29.34
N LEU A 9 -18.42 -37.88 -28.24
CA LEU A 9 -17.87 -37.12 -27.12
C LEU A 9 -16.38 -37.38 -27.08
N ALA A 10 -15.60 -36.43 -27.61
CA ALA A 10 -14.15 -36.42 -27.42
C ALA A 10 -13.88 -36.32 -25.92
N LEU A 11 -13.15 -37.29 -25.39
CA LEU A 11 -12.59 -37.28 -24.05
C LEU A 11 -11.57 -36.13 -23.99
N PHE A 12 -11.97 -34.97 -23.47
CA PHE A 12 -11.01 -33.98 -22.97
C PHE A 12 -10.65 -34.41 -21.55
N THR A 13 -9.62 -35.24 -21.43
CA THR A 13 -8.93 -35.46 -20.17
C THR A 13 -8.20 -34.16 -19.85
N CYS A 14 -8.84 -33.26 -19.09
CA CYS A 14 -8.14 -32.14 -18.46
C CYS A 14 -7.16 -32.72 -17.44
N ILE A 15 -5.91 -32.90 -17.87
CA ILE A 15 -4.76 -33.00 -16.98
C ILE A 15 -4.67 -31.63 -16.31
N PHE A 16 -5.18 -31.53 -15.08
CA PHE A 16 -4.82 -30.45 -14.18
C PHE A 16 -3.32 -30.58 -13.93
N TRP A 17 -2.52 -29.78 -14.63
CA TRP A 17 -1.21 -29.43 -14.13
C TRP A 17 -1.45 -28.69 -12.82
N ALA A 18 -1.09 -29.31 -11.70
CA ALA A 18 -1.05 -28.61 -10.44
C ALA A 18 -0.05 -27.45 -10.60
N THR A 19 -0.56 -26.23 -10.73
CA THR A 19 0.29 -25.06 -10.56
C THR A 19 0.81 -25.11 -9.13
N PRO A 20 2.13 -25.12 -8.90
CA PRO A 20 2.65 -25.00 -7.55
C PRO A 20 2.04 -23.73 -6.93
N SER A 21 1.54 -23.84 -5.69
CA SER A 21 0.96 -22.70 -4.98
C SER A 21 1.92 -21.51 -5.00
N LEU A 22 1.41 -20.27 -5.07
CA LEU A 22 2.26 -19.06 -5.04
C LEU A 22 3.31 -19.09 -3.90
N CYS A 23 2.96 -19.68 -2.74
CA CYS A 23 3.85 -19.84 -1.58
C CYS A 23 5.08 -20.73 -1.82
N ALA A 24 5.10 -21.57 -2.86
CA ALA A 24 6.24 -22.43 -3.18
C ALA A 24 7.25 -21.74 -4.12
N GLN A 25 6.90 -20.58 -4.70
CA GLN A 25 7.71 -19.93 -5.72
C GLN A 25 8.74 -18.97 -5.15
N ASN A 26 8.54 -18.45 -3.93
CA ASN A 26 9.48 -17.56 -3.25
C ASN A 26 10.35 -18.29 -2.20
N ILE A 27 10.39 -19.62 -2.21
CA ILE A 27 11.30 -20.42 -1.38
C ILE A 27 12.62 -20.59 -2.14
N PRO A 28 13.80 -20.35 -1.52
CA PRO A 28 15.08 -20.55 -2.18
C PRO A 28 15.33 -22.04 -2.43
N ILE A 29 15.93 -22.36 -3.58
CA ILE A 29 16.39 -23.70 -3.92
C ILE A 29 17.79 -23.88 -3.33
N VAL A 30 17.86 -24.41 -2.12
CA VAL A 30 19.12 -24.65 -1.40
C VAL A 30 19.71 -26.00 -1.79
N VAL A 31 20.99 -26.02 -2.12
CA VAL A 31 21.74 -27.23 -2.51
C VAL A 31 23.03 -27.28 -1.69
N GLU A 32 23.18 -28.34 -0.90
CA GLU A 32 24.43 -28.69 -0.23
C GLU A 32 25.45 -29.12 -1.29
N VAL A 33 26.60 -28.46 -1.36
CA VAL A 33 27.50 -28.60 -2.52
C VAL A 33 28.25 -29.93 -2.54
N GLU A 34 28.42 -30.58 -1.38
CA GLU A 34 29.03 -31.89 -1.24
C GLU A 34 28.19 -33.03 -1.84
N ASN A 35 26.91 -32.79 -2.10
CA ASN A 35 26.04 -33.74 -2.80
C ASN A 35 26.24 -33.72 -4.34
N GLY A 36 27.06 -32.81 -4.85
CA GLY A 36 27.43 -32.73 -6.26
C GLY A 36 28.41 -33.82 -6.71
N ALA A 37 28.62 -33.88 -8.03
CA ALA A 37 29.74 -34.62 -8.61
C ALA A 37 31.03 -33.81 -8.44
N LEU A 38 31.86 -34.18 -7.46
CA LEU A 38 33.08 -33.47 -7.11
C LEU A 38 34.27 -33.96 -7.94
N GLY A 39 35.04 -33.00 -8.48
CA GLY A 39 36.35 -33.26 -9.04
C GLY A 39 37.35 -33.73 -7.96
N ALA A 40 38.41 -34.42 -8.37
CA ALA A 40 39.35 -35.08 -7.47
C ALA A 40 40.15 -34.15 -6.53
N ASP A 41 40.14 -32.83 -6.77
CA ASP A 41 40.87 -31.83 -5.97
C ASP A 41 39.96 -31.17 -4.90
N PHE A 42 38.70 -31.59 -4.81
CA PHE A 42 37.81 -31.27 -3.69
C PHE A 42 37.85 -32.37 -2.64
N ALA A 43 37.91 -31.96 -1.38
CA ALA A 43 37.66 -32.81 -0.22
C ALA A 43 36.32 -32.43 0.41
N VAL A 44 35.64 -33.40 1.02
CA VAL A 44 34.47 -33.16 1.87
C VAL A 44 34.91 -33.26 3.32
N GLU A 45 34.67 -32.20 4.08
CA GLU A 45 35.02 -32.10 5.50
C GLU A 45 33.81 -31.68 6.35
N GLN A 46 34.02 -31.53 7.66
CA GLN A 46 32.96 -31.19 8.61
C GLN A 46 33.40 -30.16 9.66
N ASP A 47 32.52 -29.19 9.93
CA ASP A 47 32.64 -28.19 10.99
C ASP A 47 31.35 -28.20 11.82
N GLY A 48 31.35 -28.99 12.90
CA GLY A 48 30.15 -29.25 13.70
C GLY A 48 29.11 -30.06 12.90
N GLU A 49 27.94 -29.47 12.66
CA GLU A 49 26.86 -30.07 11.85
C GLU A 49 26.95 -29.70 10.37
N VAL A 50 27.85 -28.78 10.00
CA VAL A 50 28.05 -28.34 8.61
C VAL A 50 28.99 -29.30 7.90
N SER A 51 28.52 -29.91 6.80
CA SER A 51 29.38 -30.63 5.85
C SER A 51 29.70 -29.69 4.71
N TYR A 52 30.96 -29.60 4.28
CA TYR A 52 31.36 -28.63 3.26
C TYR A 52 32.42 -29.21 2.34
N ILE A 53 32.57 -28.60 1.16
CA ILE A 53 33.70 -28.86 0.28
C ILE A 53 34.80 -27.82 0.50
N THR A 54 36.04 -28.27 0.40
CA THR A 54 37.23 -27.42 0.40
C THR A 54 38.20 -27.96 -0.64
N THR A 55 39.09 -27.12 -1.15
CA THR A 55 40.13 -27.59 -2.09
C THR A 55 41.48 -27.71 -1.40
N THR A 56 42.28 -28.67 -1.87
CA THR A 56 43.61 -28.94 -1.31
C THR A 56 44.74 -28.22 -2.04
N ALA A 57 44.43 -27.39 -3.05
CA ALA A 57 45.46 -26.75 -3.87
C ALA A 57 45.03 -25.41 -4.49
N ASN A 58 45.95 -24.44 -4.40
CA ASN A 58 45.86 -23.14 -5.04
C ASN A 58 46.03 -23.17 -6.56
N SER A 59 45.40 -22.20 -7.24
CA SER A 59 45.62 -21.90 -8.65
C SER A 59 45.68 -20.40 -8.95
N ALA A 60 46.57 -20.02 -9.86
CA ALA A 60 46.77 -18.64 -10.27
C ALA A 60 46.07 -18.25 -11.60
N GLY A 61 45.22 -19.12 -12.15
CA GLY A 61 44.53 -18.87 -13.42
C GLY A 61 43.25 -18.02 -13.28
N ASP A 62 42.61 -17.73 -14.41
CA ASP A 62 41.28 -17.09 -14.49
C ASP A 62 40.15 -18.13 -14.71
N SER A 63 40.44 -19.41 -14.47
CA SER A 63 39.48 -20.53 -14.53
C SER A 63 40.00 -21.70 -13.68
N PRO A 64 39.19 -22.74 -13.44
CA PRO A 64 39.62 -23.93 -12.71
C PRO A 64 40.79 -24.68 -13.37
N GLY A 65 40.96 -24.53 -14.69
CA GLY A 65 42.04 -25.07 -15.51
C GLY A 65 41.85 -26.53 -15.91
N ASN A 66 41.28 -27.37 -15.04
CA ASN A 66 41.03 -28.79 -15.32
C ASN A 66 39.81 -29.34 -14.57
N ALA A 67 39.30 -30.49 -14.98
CA ALA A 67 38.07 -31.07 -14.44
C ALA A 67 38.17 -31.57 -12.99
N ASN A 68 39.37 -31.84 -12.47
CA ASN A 68 39.53 -32.24 -11.06
C ASN A 68 39.18 -31.10 -10.10
N ARG A 69 39.16 -29.85 -10.60
CA ARG A 69 38.89 -28.62 -9.84
C ARG A 69 37.47 -28.12 -10.01
N VAL A 70 36.57 -28.95 -10.54
CA VAL A 70 35.17 -28.60 -10.82
C VAL A 70 34.23 -29.49 -10.03
N ALA A 71 33.30 -28.89 -9.30
CA ALA A 71 32.15 -29.54 -8.69
C ALA A 71 30.90 -29.25 -9.56
N THR A 72 30.13 -30.29 -9.87
CA THR A 72 28.95 -30.20 -10.72
C THR A 72 27.68 -30.53 -9.94
N LEU A 73 26.69 -29.64 -10.01
CA LEU A 73 25.43 -29.70 -9.28
C LEU A 73 24.26 -29.78 -10.26
N GLU A 74 23.24 -30.56 -9.93
CA GLU A 74 21.95 -30.54 -10.61
C GLU A 74 20.93 -29.81 -9.73
N VAL A 75 20.31 -28.77 -10.28
CA VAL A 75 19.36 -27.90 -9.57
C VAL A 75 18.02 -27.96 -10.28
N THR A 76 16.96 -28.30 -9.56
CA THR A 76 15.59 -28.33 -10.11
C THR A 76 14.78 -27.15 -9.58
N PHE A 77 14.30 -26.33 -10.50
CA PHE A 77 13.57 -25.10 -10.25
C PHE A 77 12.06 -25.34 -10.29
N PRO A 78 11.28 -24.66 -9.43
CA PRO A 78 9.82 -24.83 -9.39
C PRO A 78 9.10 -24.14 -10.56
N ALA A 79 9.73 -23.15 -11.21
CA ALA A 79 9.12 -22.36 -12.27
C ALA A 79 10.17 -21.69 -13.18
N ALA A 80 9.70 -21.21 -14.34
CA ALA A 80 10.50 -20.45 -15.29
C ALA A 80 10.56 -18.98 -14.91
N GLN A 81 11.72 -18.51 -14.45
CA GLN A 81 11.89 -17.20 -13.85
C GLN A 81 13.36 -16.78 -13.91
N THR A 82 13.65 -15.56 -13.45
CA THR A 82 15.02 -15.09 -13.20
C THR A 82 15.37 -15.32 -11.73
N TYR A 83 16.54 -15.93 -11.51
CA TYR A 83 17.06 -16.27 -10.20
C TYR A 83 18.40 -15.57 -9.95
N GLU A 84 18.68 -15.29 -8.68
CA GLU A 84 19.96 -14.88 -8.15
C GLU A 84 20.65 -16.05 -7.46
N LEU A 85 21.98 -16.02 -7.44
CA LEU A 85 22.82 -17.02 -6.83
C LEU A 85 23.39 -16.51 -5.50
N TYR A 86 23.13 -17.28 -4.45
CA TYR A 86 23.66 -17.07 -3.11
C TYR A 86 24.62 -18.21 -2.77
N ILE A 87 25.64 -17.92 -1.96
CA ILE A 87 26.58 -18.93 -1.48
C ILE A 87 26.82 -18.78 0.02
N ARG A 88 26.96 -19.91 0.70
CA ARG A 88 27.36 -20.01 2.09
C ARG A 88 28.79 -20.49 2.18
N VAL A 89 29.67 -19.61 2.64
CA VAL A 89 31.13 -19.88 2.69
C VAL A 89 31.69 -19.60 4.07
N LYS A 90 32.88 -20.15 4.34
CA LYS A 90 33.74 -19.77 5.44
C LYS A 90 35.15 -19.55 4.90
N VAL A 91 35.61 -18.32 4.99
CA VAL A 91 36.98 -17.95 4.59
C VAL A 91 37.93 -18.34 5.72
N GLY A 92 38.98 -19.08 5.39
CA GLY A 92 39.97 -19.55 6.36
C GLY A 92 40.79 -18.45 7.05
N PRO A 93 41.70 -18.85 7.95
CA PRO A 93 42.47 -17.94 8.78
C PRO A 93 43.51 -17.10 8.04
N SER A 94 43.90 -17.46 6.81
CA SER A 94 44.80 -16.67 5.97
C SER A 94 44.11 -15.48 5.32
N GLY A 95 42.79 -15.35 5.49
CA GLY A 95 42.04 -14.16 5.08
C GLY A 95 42.00 -14.05 3.56
N GLY A 96 42.67 -13.03 3.01
CA GLY A 96 42.68 -12.76 1.57
C GLY A 96 43.42 -13.79 0.71
N ASP A 97 44.14 -14.73 1.31
CA ASP A 97 44.75 -15.87 0.59
C ASP A 97 43.79 -17.09 0.54
N ASP A 98 42.67 -17.05 1.27
CA ASP A 98 41.67 -18.12 1.38
C ASP A 98 40.28 -17.64 0.85
N ASP A 99 40.24 -16.65 -0.03
CA ASP A 99 39.05 -15.79 -0.21
C ASP A 99 38.37 -15.87 -1.57
N SER A 100 38.76 -16.83 -2.41
CA SER A 100 38.33 -16.82 -3.79
C SER A 100 38.08 -18.20 -4.40
N PHE A 101 37.17 -18.19 -5.38
CA PHE A 101 36.80 -19.36 -6.17
C PHE A 101 36.18 -18.92 -7.51
N PHE A 102 35.78 -19.89 -8.32
CA PHE A 102 35.08 -19.68 -9.58
C PHE A 102 33.67 -20.25 -9.55
N TYR A 103 32.76 -19.64 -10.28
CA TYR A 103 31.45 -20.22 -10.57
C TYR A 103 31.09 -20.05 -12.05
N GLY A 104 30.28 -20.95 -12.60
CA GLY A 104 29.91 -20.89 -14.00
C GLY A 104 29.16 -19.60 -14.35
N ASN A 105 29.46 -19.02 -15.51
CA ASN A 105 28.82 -17.79 -16.03
C ASN A 105 27.36 -17.98 -16.50
N GLY A 106 26.59 -18.80 -15.80
CA GLY A 106 25.27 -19.29 -16.19
C GLY A 106 25.19 -20.82 -16.05
N PHE A 107 24.05 -21.40 -16.42
CA PHE A 107 23.85 -22.84 -16.38
C PHE A 107 24.59 -23.60 -17.50
N GLY A 108 24.66 -24.92 -17.35
CA GLY A 108 25.31 -25.86 -18.26
C GLY A 108 26.74 -26.24 -17.86
N GLU A 109 27.29 -27.26 -18.50
CA GLU A 109 28.69 -27.64 -18.34
C GLU A 109 29.62 -26.57 -18.94
N LYS A 110 30.65 -26.19 -18.17
CA LYS A 110 31.65 -25.19 -18.51
C LYS A 110 32.98 -25.88 -18.81
N PRO A 111 33.64 -25.56 -19.94
CA PRO A 111 35.00 -26.01 -20.20
C PRO A 111 35.95 -25.52 -19.08
N PRO A 112 36.66 -26.41 -18.35
CA PRO A 112 37.42 -25.98 -17.17
C PRO A 112 38.56 -24.99 -17.45
N ALA A 113 39.10 -24.99 -18.67
CA ALA A 113 40.23 -24.14 -19.07
C ALA A 113 39.83 -22.83 -19.79
N SER A 114 38.52 -22.54 -19.91
CA SER A 114 38.01 -21.38 -20.65
C SER A 114 37.68 -20.23 -19.72
N GLY A 115 38.54 -19.21 -19.63
CA GLY A 115 38.33 -18.07 -18.71
C GLY A 115 37.00 -17.32 -18.91
N ASN A 116 36.42 -17.33 -20.12
CA ASN A 116 35.16 -16.65 -20.39
C ASN A 116 33.93 -17.37 -19.84
N ASP A 117 34.05 -18.67 -19.51
CA ASP A 117 32.93 -19.51 -19.05
C ASP A 117 32.77 -19.51 -17.52
N TRP A 118 33.70 -18.86 -16.82
CA TRP A 118 33.77 -18.79 -15.36
C TRP A 118 33.79 -17.34 -14.90
N VAL A 119 33.16 -17.09 -13.76
CA VAL A 119 33.21 -15.83 -13.03
C VAL A 119 34.05 -16.06 -11.78
N ARG A 120 34.99 -15.15 -11.52
CA ARG A 120 35.83 -15.21 -10.32
C ARG A 120 35.18 -14.41 -9.18
N ALA A 121 34.82 -15.10 -8.10
CA ALA A 121 34.49 -14.45 -6.84
C ALA A 121 35.78 -14.32 -6.02
N ASN A 122 36.16 -13.10 -5.66
CA ASN A 122 37.43 -12.76 -5.02
C ASN A 122 37.21 -11.69 -3.95
N ASN A 123 38.11 -11.52 -2.98
CA ASN A 123 37.94 -10.59 -1.85
C ASN A 123 36.81 -10.97 -0.88
N LEU A 124 36.47 -12.26 -0.76
CA LEU A 124 35.37 -12.72 0.09
C LEU A 124 35.66 -12.59 1.59
N TYR A 125 36.92 -12.45 2.03
CA TYR A 125 37.29 -12.33 3.45
C TYR A 125 36.63 -11.16 4.18
N SER A 126 36.20 -10.14 3.43
CA SER A 126 35.58 -8.91 3.94
C SER A 126 34.13 -8.73 3.47
N ALA A 127 33.49 -9.79 2.97
CA ALA A 127 32.14 -9.75 2.43
C ALA A 127 31.18 -10.70 3.17
N GLY A 128 29.88 -10.41 3.12
CA GLY A 128 28.82 -11.30 3.58
C GLY A 128 28.12 -10.96 4.89
N TYR A 129 27.13 -11.78 5.22
CA TYR A 129 26.13 -11.56 6.28
C TYR A 129 26.02 -12.79 7.18
N VAL A 130 25.77 -12.54 8.48
CA VAL A 130 25.74 -13.60 9.52
C VAL A 130 24.50 -13.50 10.39
N ALA A 131 23.92 -12.31 10.57
CA ALA A 131 22.79 -12.17 11.50
C ALA A 131 21.50 -12.69 10.85
N PRO A 132 20.67 -13.50 11.55
CA PRO A 132 19.50 -14.16 10.95
C PRO A 132 18.50 -13.25 10.23
N GLY A 133 18.36 -12.00 10.66
CA GLY A 133 17.44 -11.01 10.07
C GLY A 133 18.02 -10.17 8.93
N GLU A 134 19.33 -10.23 8.68
CA GLU A 134 19.95 -9.44 7.62
C GLU A 134 19.58 -9.99 6.24
N ALA A 135 19.07 -9.12 5.36
CA ALA A 135 18.95 -9.43 3.95
C ALA A 135 20.34 -9.59 3.33
N VAL A 136 20.52 -10.69 2.61
CA VAL A 136 21.82 -11.03 2.03
C VAL A 136 21.98 -10.34 0.69
N GLY A 137 22.97 -9.45 0.60
CA GLY A 137 23.39 -8.80 -0.64
C GLY A 137 24.83 -9.17 -1.05
N GLY A 138 25.38 -8.43 -2.02
CA GLY A 138 26.75 -8.66 -2.51
C GLY A 138 27.86 -8.27 -1.54
N GLU A 139 27.78 -7.11 -0.88
CA GLU A 139 28.91 -6.56 -0.12
C GLU A 139 29.02 -7.13 1.29
N GLY A 140 28.15 -6.76 2.24
CA GLY A 140 28.24 -7.21 3.64
C GLY A 140 29.55 -6.82 4.36
N ALA A 141 29.68 -7.21 5.63
CA ALA A 141 30.84 -6.85 6.47
C ALA A 141 31.38 -8.01 7.32
N ALA A 142 30.88 -9.23 7.11
CA ALA A 142 31.35 -10.40 7.85
C ALA A 142 32.80 -10.75 7.49
N GLY A 143 33.60 -10.99 8.53
CA GLY A 143 35.03 -11.32 8.41
C GLY A 143 35.32 -12.77 8.03
N SER A 144 36.56 -13.20 8.28
CA SER A 144 37.01 -14.59 8.14
C SER A 144 36.61 -15.47 9.33
N ASN A 145 36.76 -16.79 9.18
CA ASN A 145 36.50 -17.85 10.16
C ASN A 145 35.06 -17.90 10.68
N VAL A 146 34.09 -17.38 9.91
CA VAL A 146 32.66 -17.45 10.20
C VAL A 146 31.90 -17.91 8.97
N TRP A 147 30.92 -18.80 9.15
CA TRP A 147 29.96 -19.15 8.10
C TRP A 147 29.08 -17.94 7.79
N LYS A 148 29.02 -17.57 6.52
CA LYS A 148 28.33 -16.37 6.07
C LYS A 148 27.71 -16.55 4.69
N TRP A 149 26.62 -15.84 4.47
CA TRP A 149 25.95 -15.80 3.17
C TRP A 149 26.36 -14.57 2.36
N ILE A 150 26.47 -14.75 1.04
CA ILE A 150 26.78 -13.70 0.06
C ILE A 150 25.89 -13.90 -1.16
N ASN A 151 25.29 -12.83 -1.68
CA ASN A 151 24.61 -12.83 -2.97
C ASN A 151 25.64 -12.58 -4.09
N LEU A 152 26.03 -13.64 -4.80
CA LEU A 152 27.02 -13.55 -5.87
C LEU A 152 26.49 -12.82 -7.10
N SER A 153 25.18 -12.82 -7.31
CA SER A 153 24.56 -12.07 -8.42
C SER A 153 24.70 -10.55 -8.26
N GLU A 154 24.83 -10.08 -7.01
CA GLU A 154 25.08 -8.67 -6.66
C GLU A 154 26.54 -8.40 -6.28
N PHE A 155 27.41 -9.41 -6.27
CA PHE A 155 28.81 -9.24 -5.86
C PHE A 155 29.65 -8.65 -6.98
N THR A 156 29.68 -7.31 -7.08
CA THR A 156 30.21 -6.59 -8.24
C THR A 156 31.67 -6.16 -8.15
N ARG A 157 32.45 -6.63 -7.17
CA ARG A 157 33.78 -6.08 -6.90
C ARG A 157 34.71 -6.11 -8.11
N ASP A 158 34.87 -7.28 -8.70
CA ASP A 158 35.80 -7.52 -9.82
C ASP A 158 35.08 -7.93 -11.12
N GLU A 159 33.79 -8.25 -11.05
CA GLU A 159 33.02 -8.87 -12.14
C GLU A 159 31.61 -8.23 -12.26
N PRO A 160 31.00 -8.21 -13.46
CA PRO A 160 29.66 -7.66 -13.64
C PRO A 160 28.58 -8.49 -12.92
N PRO A 161 27.45 -7.88 -12.52
CA PRO A 161 26.31 -8.61 -11.98
C PRO A 161 25.85 -9.72 -12.95
N LEU A 162 25.51 -10.89 -12.39
CA LEU A 162 25.04 -12.04 -13.17
C LEU A 162 23.77 -12.62 -12.56
N THR A 163 22.69 -12.66 -13.34
CA THR A 163 21.46 -13.37 -13.00
C THR A 163 21.28 -14.63 -13.85
N PHE A 164 20.43 -15.54 -13.39
CA PHE A 164 20.26 -16.87 -13.95
C PHE A 164 18.82 -17.06 -14.44
N GLU A 165 18.63 -17.08 -15.77
CA GLU A 165 17.31 -17.32 -16.36
C GLU A 165 17.01 -18.82 -16.52
N VAL A 166 15.83 -19.23 -16.09
CA VAL A 166 15.32 -20.60 -16.24
C VAL A 166 14.09 -20.58 -17.15
N ALA A 167 14.12 -21.36 -18.23
CA ALA A 167 13.01 -21.45 -19.17
C ALA A 167 12.01 -22.56 -18.78
N ALA A 168 10.73 -22.39 -19.14
CA ALA A 168 9.64 -23.31 -18.76
C ALA A 168 9.80 -24.76 -19.23
N GLY A 169 10.57 -24.99 -20.31
CA GLY A 169 10.88 -26.32 -20.82
C GLY A 169 12.15 -26.95 -20.23
N ALA A 170 12.87 -26.25 -19.35
CA ALA A 170 14.19 -26.64 -18.84
C ALA A 170 14.32 -26.29 -17.35
N LEU A 171 13.47 -26.89 -16.51
CA LEU A 171 13.46 -26.60 -15.07
C LEU A 171 14.57 -27.28 -14.29
N THR A 172 15.20 -28.32 -14.82
CA THR A 172 16.42 -28.91 -14.23
C THR A 172 17.63 -28.36 -14.96
N GLN A 173 18.55 -27.73 -14.24
CA GLN A 173 19.74 -27.09 -14.76
C GLN A 173 20.99 -27.68 -14.13
N THR A 174 22.06 -27.76 -14.90
CA THR A 174 23.39 -28.05 -14.38
C THR A 174 24.07 -26.73 -13.98
N PHE A 175 24.69 -26.69 -12.80
CA PHE A 175 25.49 -25.58 -12.33
C PHE A 175 26.86 -26.08 -11.85
N GLN A 176 27.90 -25.28 -12.03
CA GLN A 176 29.27 -25.70 -11.70
C GLN A 176 30.01 -24.66 -10.85
N ILE A 177 30.74 -25.18 -9.87
CA ILE A 177 31.64 -24.45 -8.99
C ILE A 177 33.07 -24.92 -9.32
N GLY A 178 34.00 -23.98 -9.36
CA GLY A 178 35.39 -24.22 -9.63
C GLY A 178 36.27 -23.77 -8.46
N SER A 179 37.16 -24.64 -7.97
CA SER A 179 38.10 -24.25 -6.91
C SER A 179 39.14 -23.25 -7.41
N ARG A 180 39.61 -22.34 -6.53
CA ARG A 180 40.75 -21.45 -6.81
C ARG A 180 41.79 -21.49 -5.70
N GLU A 181 41.39 -21.19 -4.46
CA GLU A 181 42.30 -21.14 -3.32
C GLU A 181 41.98 -22.22 -2.29
N ASP A 182 43.03 -22.81 -1.68
CA ASP A 182 42.86 -23.64 -0.49
C ASP A 182 42.44 -22.77 0.71
N GLY A 183 41.80 -23.38 1.71
CA GLY A 183 41.32 -22.65 2.89
C GLY A 183 39.99 -21.91 2.73
N LEU A 184 39.40 -21.86 1.53
CA LEU A 184 38.00 -21.47 1.36
C LEU A 184 37.07 -22.69 1.45
N ASP A 185 36.17 -22.66 2.43
CA ASP A 185 35.19 -23.71 2.65
C ASP A 185 33.82 -23.29 2.10
N ILE A 186 33.15 -24.19 1.37
CA ILE A 186 31.83 -23.95 0.75
C ILE A 186 30.84 -25.01 1.22
N ASP A 187 29.77 -24.58 1.86
CA ASP A 187 28.71 -25.45 2.42
C ASP A 187 27.54 -25.59 1.43
N LYS A 188 26.92 -24.46 1.07
CA LYS A 188 25.70 -24.46 0.26
C LYS A 188 25.74 -23.40 -0.81
N ILE A 189 24.97 -23.64 -1.86
CA ILE A 189 24.45 -22.57 -2.71
C ILE A 189 22.94 -22.50 -2.57
N ALA A 190 22.38 -21.34 -2.89
CA ALA A 190 20.95 -21.20 -3.07
C ALA A 190 20.65 -20.41 -4.33
N PHE A 191 19.68 -20.88 -5.12
CA PHE A 191 19.07 -20.05 -6.15
C PHE A 191 17.74 -19.52 -5.65
N ALA A 192 17.56 -18.21 -5.68
CA ALA A 192 16.39 -17.54 -5.15
C ALA A 192 15.85 -16.52 -6.16
N ARG A 193 14.55 -16.23 -6.15
CA ARG A 193 13.98 -15.30 -7.15
C ARG A 193 14.61 -13.92 -7.06
N ALA A 194 14.95 -13.32 -8.19
CA ALA A 194 15.60 -12.01 -8.27
C ALA A 194 14.71 -10.82 -7.86
N ASP A 195 13.39 -11.01 -7.73
CA ASP A 195 12.44 -9.98 -7.30
C ASP A 195 12.11 -10.04 -5.79
N TYR A 196 12.84 -10.86 -5.02
CA TYR A 196 12.68 -11.04 -3.59
C TYR A 196 14.01 -10.90 -2.86
N TYR A 197 13.94 -10.50 -1.60
CA TYR A 197 15.05 -10.47 -0.64
C TYR A 197 14.97 -11.68 0.27
N TYR A 198 16.14 -12.25 0.58
CA TYR A 198 16.27 -13.40 1.44
C TYR A 198 17.19 -13.04 2.60
N THR A 199 16.72 -13.25 3.82
CA THR A 199 17.59 -13.09 4.98
C THR A 199 18.49 -14.30 5.18
N VAL A 200 19.52 -14.17 6.02
CA VAL A 200 20.34 -15.30 6.47
C VAL A 200 19.47 -16.46 6.96
N SER A 201 18.43 -16.19 7.76
CA SER A 201 17.48 -17.21 8.23
C SER A 201 16.68 -17.86 7.09
N ASN A 202 16.25 -17.07 6.10
CA ASN A 202 15.52 -17.64 4.96
C ASN A 202 16.36 -18.65 4.19
N LEU A 203 17.64 -18.30 3.95
CA LEU A 203 18.57 -19.15 3.22
C LEU A 203 19.01 -20.37 4.05
N ASP A 204 19.26 -20.22 5.35
CA ASP A 204 19.63 -21.33 6.23
C ASP A 204 18.50 -22.36 6.39
N ASN A 205 17.25 -21.91 6.49
CA ASN A 205 16.10 -22.77 6.79
C ASN A 205 15.28 -23.20 5.56
N GLY A 206 15.60 -22.68 4.37
CA GLY A 206 14.77 -22.89 3.17
C GLY A 206 13.37 -22.29 3.32
N GLU A 207 13.28 -21.08 3.90
CA GLU A 207 12.02 -20.37 4.12
C GLU A 207 11.74 -19.35 3.00
N PRO A 208 10.48 -18.98 2.77
CA PRO A 208 10.13 -18.00 1.76
C PRO A 208 10.81 -16.64 1.98
N GLY A 209 11.38 -16.06 0.92
CA GLY A 209 11.86 -14.69 0.91
C GLY A 209 10.73 -13.66 0.90
N SER A 210 11.08 -12.39 1.12
CA SER A 210 10.14 -11.26 1.15
C SER A 210 10.39 -10.29 0.00
N ASN A 211 9.38 -9.56 -0.43
CA ASN A 211 9.56 -8.41 -1.34
C ASN A 211 10.13 -7.16 -0.63
N THR A 212 10.59 -7.31 0.62
CA THR A 212 11.33 -6.31 1.41
C THR A 212 12.60 -6.90 2.02
N PRO A 213 13.73 -6.18 2.04
CA PRO A 213 14.91 -6.65 2.77
C PRO A 213 14.65 -6.58 4.30
N GLY A 214 14.99 -7.62 5.08
CA GLY A 214 15.08 -7.53 6.55
C GLY A 214 14.21 -8.44 7.44
N GLY A 215 13.43 -9.38 6.89
CA GLY A 215 12.68 -10.37 7.69
C GLY A 215 11.34 -9.88 8.26
N ALA A 216 10.31 -10.70 8.03
CA ALA A 216 8.89 -10.63 8.42
C ALA A 216 8.39 -9.32 9.06
N LEU A 217 8.03 -8.35 8.23
CA LEU A 217 6.85 -7.53 8.51
C LEU A 217 5.63 -8.47 8.56
N SER A 218 4.67 -8.15 9.43
CA SER A 218 3.32 -8.74 9.37
C SER A 218 2.88 -8.86 7.91
N THR A 219 2.31 -10.01 7.51
CA THR A 219 1.70 -10.15 6.18
C THR A 219 0.51 -9.20 6.00
N ASP A 220 0.00 -8.68 7.12
CA ASP A 220 -1.20 -7.88 7.17
C ASP A 220 -0.85 -6.39 7.29
N PRO A 221 -1.50 -5.51 6.51
CA PRO A 221 -1.37 -4.06 6.60
C PRO A 221 -1.58 -3.50 8.02
N ILE A 222 -1.05 -2.32 8.32
CA ILE A 222 -1.14 -1.68 9.65
C ILE A 222 -2.59 -1.54 10.13
N ALA A 223 -3.51 -1.20 9.22
CA ALA A 223 -4.92 -0.99 9.50
C ALA A 223 -5.78 -2.26 9.33
N GLU A 224 -5.19 -3.44 9.28
CA GLU A 224 -5.95 -4.68 9.21
C GLU A 224 -6.90 -4.83 10.41
N GLY A 225 -8.14 -5.28 10.14
CA GLY A 225 -9.20 -5.37 11.14
C GLY A 225 -9.75 -4.03 11.67
N LYS A 226 -9.33 -2.88 11.15
CA LYS A 226 -9.86 -1.57 11.52
C LYS A 226 -11.09 -1.21 10.67
N PRO A 227 -12.04 -0.42 11.20
CA PRO A 227 -13.25 0.00 10.46
C PRO A 227 -12.98 1.09 9.39
N LYS A 228 -11.72 1.47 9.19
CA LYS A 228 -11.25 2.49 8.24
C LYS A 228 -9.87 2.10 7.75
N PHE A 229 -9.52 2.48 6.52
CA PHE A 229 -8.24 2.13 5.91
C PHE A 229 -7.10 3.06 6.32
N LEU A 230 -5.87 2.55 6.24
CA LEU A 230 -4.65 3.35 6.15
C LEU A 230 -4.00 3.05 4.80
N GLY A 231 -4.00 4.04 3.91
CA GLY A 231 -3.51 3.96 2.55
C GLY A 231 -2.19 4.71 2.36
N SER A 232 -1.62 4.57 1.17
CA SER A 232 -0.50 5.40 0.73
C SER A 232 -0.55 5.59 -0.79
N VAL A 233 0.23 6.54 -1.30
CA VAL A 233 0.44 6.66 -2.74
C VAL A 233 1.35 5.55 -3.26
N TYR A 234 1.07 5.10 -4.48
CA TYR A 234 1.85 4.12 -5.20
C TYR A 234 2.55 4.76 -6.39
N SER A 235 3.85 4.49 -6.48
CA SER A 235 4.74 4.86 -7.57
C SER A 235 5.98 3.96 -7.53
N GLN A 236 6.89 4.12 -8.48
CA GLN A 236 8.12 3.33 -8.55
C GLN A 236 8.97 3.42 -7.26
N SER A 237 9.01 4.57 -6.59
CA SER A 237 9.76 4.76 -5.33
C SER A 237 9.01 4.22 -4.11
N GLN A 238 7.68 4.14 -4.16
CA GLN A 238 6.84 3.73 -3.04
C GLN A 238 6.43 2.25 -3.07
N LYS A 239 6.62 1.54 -4.19
CA LYS A 239 6.08 0.18 -4.37
C LYS A 239 6.64 -0.88 -3.42
N VAL A 240 7.89 -0.73 -2.97
CA VAL A 240 8.59 -1.75 -2.18
C VAL A 240 7.96 -1.90 -0.80
N GLY A 241 7.45 -3.09 -0.49
CA GLY A 241 6.80 -3.37 0.79
C GLY A 241 5.47 -2.66 1.04
N PHE A 242 4.83 -2.11 -0.01
CA PHE A 242 3.58 -1.36 0.13
C PHE A 242 2.49 -2.15 0.87
N THR A 243 2.29 -3.42 0.48
CA THR A 243 1.27 -4.33 1.02
C THR A 243 1.49 -4.69 2.48
N ASN A 244 2.70 -4.48 3.01
CA ASN A 244 3.03 -4.80 4.41
C ASN A 244 2.55 -3.69 5.35
N TYR A 245 2.17 -2.53 4.81
CA TYR A 245 1.82 -1.35 5.60
C TYR A 245 0.42 -0.84 5.31
N PHE A 246 -0.03 -0.89 4.06
CA PHE A 246 -1.21 -0.15 3.61
C PHE A 246 -2.27 -1.06 2.97
N ASN A 247 -3.55 -0.70 3.13
CA ASN A 247 -4.71 -1.42 2.58
C ASN A 247 -5.61 -0.54 1.67
N GLN A 248 -5.06 0.55 1.16
CA GLN A 248 -5.66 1.39 0.13
C GLN A 248 -4.56 2.01 -0.75
N VAL A 249 -4.82 2.11 -2.06
CA VAL A 249 -3.87 2.54 -3.08
C VAL A 249 -4.37 3.79 -3.81
N THR A 250 -3.51 4.80 -3.91
CA THR A 250 -3.71 5.98 -4.77
C THR A 250 -2.52 6.11 -5.72
N PRO A 251 -2.68 6.23 -7.06
CA PRO A 251 -1.53 6.46 -7.95
C PRO A 251 -0.96 7.87 -7.73
N GLU A 252 0.32 7.99 -7.37
CA GLU A 252 0.93 9.29 -7.00
C GLU A 252 0.90 10.32 -8.15
N ASN A 253 1.19 9.83 -9.37
CA ASN A 253 1.22 10.66 -10.58
C ASN A 253 0.56 9.98 -11.78
N ALA A 254 0.61 8.65 -11.85
CA ALA A 254 0.20 7.90 -13.04
C ALA A 254 -1.27 8.07 -13.44
N GLY A 255 -2.14 8.51 -12.53
CA GLY A 255 -3.56 8.76 -12.82
C GLY A 255 -3.87 10.18 -13.26
N LYS A 256 -2.89 11.10 -13.27
CA LYS A 256 -3.05 12.47 -13.75
C LYS A 256 -3.10 12.46 -15.27
N TRP A 257 -3.98 13.26 -15.87
CA TRP A 257 -4.26 13.19 -17.31
C TRP A 257 -3.02 13.40 -18.17
N GLY A 258 -2.14 14.36 -17.85
CA GLY A 258 -0.90 14.58 -18.61
C GLY A 258 0.13 13.46 -18.51
N SER A 259 0.05 12.60 -17.49
CA SER A 259 0.89 11.40 -17.35
C SER A 259 0.42 10.27 -18.27
N VAL A 260 -0.90 10.11 -18.42
CA VAL A 260 -1.47 9.11 -19.31
C VAL A 260 -1.39 9.57 -20.76
N GLU A 261 -1.79 10.80 -21.06
CA GLU A 261 -2.01 11.27 -22.42
C GLU A 261 -1.09 12.44 -22.77
N GLN A 262 0.22 12.22 -22.61
CA GLN A 262 1.22 13.25 -22.89
C GLN A 262 1.16 13.76 -24.34
N SER A 263 0.72 12.90 -25.28
CA SER A 263 0.41 13.26 -26.67
C SER A 263 -1.03 12.86 -26.97
N ARG A 264 -1.79 13.76 -27.61
CA ARG A 264 -3.21 13.57 -27.94
C ARG A 264 -3.44 12.22 -28.62
N ASP A 265 -4.45 11.50 -28.16
CA ASP A 265 -4.88 10.17 -28.62
C ASP A 265 -3.86 9.03 -28.40
N ASN A 266 -2.80 9.26 -27.62
CA ASN A 266 -1.79 8.25 -27.32
C ASN A 266 -1.67 8.02 -25.81
N MET A 267 -2.42 7.03 -25.33
CA MET A 267 -2.55 6.72 -23.91
C MET A 267 -1.45 5.76 -23.42
N ASN A 268 -0.69 6.18 -22.40
CA ASN A 268 0.25 5.35 -21.67
C ASN A 268 -0.34 4.93 -20.32
N TRP A 269 -0.80 3.69 -20.24
CA TRP A 269 -1.46 3.14 -19.05
C TRP A 269 -0.53 2.43 -18.06
N THR A 270 0.75 2.24 -18.41
CA THR A 270 1.65 1.26 -17.76
C THR A 270 1.71 1.39 -16.24
N GLU A 271 1.98 2.61 -15.74
CA GLU A 271 2.11 2.83 -14.29
C GLU A 271 0.75 2.85 -13.58
N LEU A 272 -0.30 3.32 -14.26
CA LEU A 272 -1.65 3.37 -13.71
C LEU A 272 -2.26 1.96 -13.57
N ASP A 273 -2.05 1.12 -14.57
CA ASP A 273 -2.38 -0.31 -14.55
C ASP A 273 -1.70 -1.01 -13.38
N SER A 274 -0.44 -0.67 -13.11
CA SER A 274 0.33 -1.26 -12.01
C SER A 274 -0.26 -0.88 -10.64
N ALA A 275 -0.67 0.37 -10.46
CA ALA A 275 -1.32 0.82 -9.23
C ALA A 275 -2.70 0.16 -9.03
N TYR A 276 -3.49 0.09 -10.11
CA TYR A 276 -4.80 -0.56 -10.08
C TYR A 276 -4.69 -2.06 -9.79
N ALA A 277 -3.79 -2.76 -10.48
CA ALA A 277 -3.54 -4.19 -10.28
C ALA A 277 -3.11 -4.48 -8.84
N LEU A 278 -2.16 -3.72 -8.27
CA LEU A 278 -1.76 -3.88 -6.87
C LEU A 278 -2.97 -3.81 -5.93
N ALA A 279 -3.86 -2.84 -6.14
CA ALA A 279 -5.04 -2.70 -5.30
C ALA A 279 -5.96 -3.91 -5.43
N LYS A 280 -6.34 -4.27 -6.66
CA LYS A 280 -7.32 -5.33 -6.92
C LYS A 280 -6.80 -6.72 -6.56
N ASP A 281 -5.54 -7.02 -6.87
CA ASP A 281 -4.91 -8.33 -6.59
C ASP A 281 -4.79 -8.62 -5.09
N ASN A 282 -4.74 -7.57 -4.26
CA ASN A 282 -4.66 -7.69 -2.80
C ASN A 282 -6.00 -7.40 -2.10
N GLY A 283 -7.09 -7.19 -2.84
CA GLY A 283 -8.40 -6.84 -2.26
C GLY A 283 -8.45 -5.47 -1.57
N PHE A 284 -7.52 -4.58 -1.91
CA PHE A 284 -7.44 -3.23 -1.37
C PHE A 284 -8.35 -2.26 -2.14
N LEU A 285 -8.69 -1.17 -1.45
CA LEU A 285 -9.43 -0.08 -2.06
C LEU A 285 -8.52 0.70 -3.02
N TYR A 286 -9.06 1.10 -4.16
CA TYR A 286 -8.39 1.91 -5.16
C TYR A 286 -9.07 3.28 -5.29
N ARG A 287 -8.28 4.34 -5.09
CA ARG A 287 -8.70 5.71 -5.38
C ARG A 287 -8.04 6.18 -6.66
N HIS A 288 -8.84 6.49 -7.68
CA HIS A 288 -8.32 7.15 -8.87
C HIS A 288 -8.04 8.62 -8.55
N HIS A 289 -6.78 9.03 -8.70
CA HIS A 289 -6.30 10.40 -8.60
C HIS A 289 -5.62 10.75 -9.93
N VAL A 290 -6.18 11.62 -10.76
CA VAL A 290 -7.38 12.47 -10.59
C VAL A 290 -7.95 12.81 -11.98
N LEU A 291 -9.26 13.08 -12.07
CA LEU A 291 -9.88 13.44 -13.36
C LEU A 291 -9.63 14.89 -13.80
N VAL A 292 -9.82 15.88 -12.90
CA VAL A 292 -9.70 17.31 -13.20
C VAL A 292 -8.84 18.01 -12.15
N TRP A 293 -7.82 18.76 -12.60
CA TRP A 293 -6.90 19.51 -11.75
C TRP A 293 -6.17 20.61 -12.55
N GLY A 294 -5.61 21.61 -11.88
CA GLY A 294 -4.84 22.71 -12.47
C GLY A 294 -3.36 22.43 -12.68
N ASN A 295 -2.89 21.21 -12.45
CA ASN A 295 -1.50 20.83 -12.70
C ASN A 295 -1.38 19.47 -13.41
N GLN A 296 -0.23 19.24 -14.05
CA GLN A 296 0.09 18.01 -14.79
C GLN A 296 -0.99 17.57 -15.79
N GLN A 297 -1.65 18.53 -16.42
CA GLN A 297 -2.59 18.33 -17.51
C GLN A 297 -1.85 18.18 -18.85
N PRO A 298 -2.46 17.54 -19.88
CA PRO A 298 -1.83 17.41 -21.17
C PRO A 298 -1.58 18.79 -21.82
N ALA A 299 -0.34 19.07 -22.21
CA ALA A 299 0.00 20.40 -22.75
C ALA A 299 -0.70 20.72 -24.09
N TRP A 300 -1.15 19.70 -24.83
CA TRP A 300 -1.79 19.87 -26.14
C TRP A 300 -3.24 20.39 -26.04
N ILE A 301 -3.92 20.22 -24.91
CA ILE A 301 -5.33 20.63 -24.75
C ILE A 301 -5.49 22.15 -24.60
N GLU A 302 -4.46 22.82 -24.10
CA GLU A 302 -4.46 24.24 -23.72
C GLU A 302 -4.87 25.18 -24.86
N ASN A 303 -4.54 24.82 -26.09
CA ASN A 303 -4.75 25.65 -27.28
C ASN A 303 -5.98 25.23 -28.10
N LEU A 304 -6.72 24.21 -27.65
CA LEU A 304 -7.93 23.76 -28.34
C LEU A 304 -9.10 24.70 -28.04
N PRO A 305 -10.06 24.85 -28.98
CA PRO A 305 -11.32 25.53 -28.69
C PRO A 305 -12.09 24.83 -27.55
N PRO A 306 -12.84 25.55 -26.71
CA PRO A 306 -13.54 24.95 -25.57
C PRO A 306 -14.46 23.77 -25.90
N ALA A 307 -15.09 23.79 -27.08
CA ALA A 307 -15.92 22.67 -27.53
C ALA A 307 -15.09 21.40 -27.79
N GLU A 308 -13.89 21.54 -28.36
CA GLU A 308 -12.97 20.39 -28.54
C GLU A 308 -12.39 19.94 -27.20
N GLN A 309 -11.99 20.87 -26.33
CA GLN A 309 -11.53 20.54 -24.97
C GLN A 309 -12.58 19.71 -24.20
N LEU A 310 -13.87 20.05 -24.33
CA LEU A 310 -14.95 19.31 -23.68
C LEU A 310 -15.09 17.88 -24.22
N GLU A 311 -14.92 17.67 -25.53
CA GLU A 311 -14.94 16.32 -26.09
C GLU A 311 -13.75 15.48 -25.61
N GLU A 312 -12.57 16.07 -25.50
CA GLU A 312 -11.37 15.43 -24.93
C GLU A 312 -11.55 15.08 -23.46
N ILE A 313 -12.16 15.97 -22.67
CA ILE A 313 -12.49 15.69 -21.25
C ILE A 313 -13.45 14.50 -21.14
N LYS A 314 -14.47 14.43 -22.01
CA LYS A 314 -15.40 13.29 -22.03
C LYS A 314 -14.72 11.99 -22.43
N GLU A 315 -13.83 12.04 -23.42
CA GLU A 315 -13.04 10.89 -23.85
C GLU A 315 -12.14 10.38 -22.72
N TRP A 316 -11.44 11.29 -22.02
CA TRP A 316 -10.63 10.98 -20.86
C TRP A 316 -11.44 10.26 -19.75
N PHE A 317 -12.59 10.82 -19.38
CA PHE A 317 -13.47 10.21 -18.37
C PHE A 317 -13.94 8.82 -18.81
N GLN A 318 -14.34 8.69 -20.08
CA GLN A 318 -14.77 7.41 -20.64
C GLN A 318 -13.64 6.38 -20.69
N ALA A 319 -12.42 6.78 -21.02
CA ALA A 319 -11.25 5.91 -21.10
C ALA A 319 -10.92 5.31 -19.72
N ILE A 320 -10.89 6.14 -18.67
CA ILE A 320 -10.72 5.67 -17.28
C ILE A 320 -11.86 4.72 -16.89
N ALA A 321 -13.12 5.11 -17.10
CA ALA A 321 -14.28 4.30 -16.72
C ALA A 321 -14.29 2.92 -17.40
N ASN A 322 -13.95 2.86 -18.68
CA ASN A 322 -13.90 1.62 -19.44
C ASN A 322 -12.74 0.71 -19.01
N ARG A 323 -11.58 1.29 -18.68
CA ARG A 323 -10.38 0.53 -18.35
C ARG A 323 -10.38 0.02 -16.91
N TYR A 324 -10.97 0.78 -15.99
CA TYR A 324 -10.96 0.51 -14.55
C TYR A 324 -12.40 0.45 -14.02
N PRO A 325 -13.15 -0.62 -14.31
CA PRO A 325 -14.57 -0.71 -13.95
C PRO A 325 -14.83 -0.86 -12.44
N ASP A 326 -13.84 -1.31 -11.66
CA ASP A 326 -13.95 -1.57 -10.22
C ASP A 326 -13.19 -0.52 -9.38
N ILE A 327 -13.25 0.75 -9.82
CA ILE A 327 -12.78 1.89 -9.02
C ILE A 327 -13.71 2.07 -7.81
N ASP A 328 -13.13 2.11 -6.61
CA ASP A 328 -13.89 2.36 -5.37
C ASP A 328 -14.19 3.87 -5.21
N PHE A 329 -13.17 4.71 -5.42
CA PHE A 329 -13.26 6.16 -5.30
C PHE A 329 -12.72 6.86 -6.54
N VAL A 330 -13.46 7.82 -7.07
CA VAL A 330 -13.00 8.72 -8.13
C VAL A 330 -12.83 10.12 -7.55
N GLU A 331 -11.58 10.58 -7.49
CA GLU A 331 -11.29 11.98 -7.25
C GLU A 331 -11.60 12.76 -8.53
N VAL A 332 -12.73 13.47 -8.52
CA VAL A 332 -13.24 14.14 -9.73
C VAL A 332 -12.54 15.47 -9.93
N VAL A 333 -12.48 16.29 -8.88
CA VAL A 333 -11.82 17.60 -8.90
C VAL A 333 -10.88 17.69 -7.71
N ASN A 334 -9.60 17.97 -7.98
CA ASN A 334 -8.63 18.36 -6.97
C ASN A 334 -8.42 19.88 -6.97
N GLU A 335 -8.19 20.43 -5.77
CA GLU A 335 -7.73 21.81 -5.54
C GLU A 335 -8.60 22.91 -6.15
N ALA A 336 -9.93 22.75 -6.13
CA ALA A 336 -10.83 23.74 -6.70
C ALA A 336 -10.63 25.17 -6.12
N LEU A 337 -10.28 25.30 -4.84
CA LEU A 337 -10.02 26.61 -4.23
C LEU A 337 -8.62 27.17 -4.52
N HIS A 338 -7.68 26.33 -4.93
CA HIS A 338 -6.26 26.68 -4.93
C HIS A 338 -5.58 26.59 -6.30
N ASP A 339 -5.95 25.60 -7.11
CA ASP A 339 -5.32 25.28 -8.39
C ASP A 339 -6.35 24.80 -9.43
N PRO A 340 -7.28 25.67 -9.87
CA PRO A 340 -8.22 25.35 -10.93
C PRO A 340 -7.53 25.24 -12.30
N PRO A 341 -8.12 24.50 -13.28
CA PRO A 341 -7.54 24.32 -14.62
C PRO A 341 -7.74 25.54 -15.55
N ASP A 342 -7.39 26.73 -15.07
CA ASP A 342 -7.61 28.02 -15.75
C ASP A 342 -6.31 28.68 -16.25
N SER A 343 -5.16 28.05 -16.00
CA SER A 343 -3.86 28.66 -16.23
C SER A 343 -3.18 28.06 -17.48
N PRO A 344 -2.79 28.89 -18.46
CA PRO A 344 -1.98 28.46 -19.60
C PRO A 344 -0.51 28.19 -19.20
N GLY A 345 0.14 27.22 -19.84
CA GLY A 345 1.52 26.82 -19.59
C GLY A 345 1.70 25.86 -18.41
N SER A 346 2.88 25.25 -18.32
CA SER A 346 3.32 24.39 -17.20
C SER A 346 2.40 23.22 -16.82
N GLY A 347 1.53 22.77 -17.73
CA GLY A 347 0.58 21.69 -17.46
C GLY A 347 -0.69 22.15 -16.75
N GLY A 348 -1.07 23.43 -16.87
CA GLY A 348 -2.29 23.98 -16.25
C GLY A 348 -3.61 23.72 -16.98
N GLY A 349 -3.55 23.11 -18.18
CA GLY A 349 -4.71 22.65 -18.93
C GLY A 349 -5.51 23.75 -19.65
N ASN A 350 -5.75 24.91 -19.01
CA ASN A 350 -6.50 26.04 -19.57
C ASN A 350 -7.86 25.63 -20.19
N TYR A 351 -8.61 24.76 -19.50
CA TYR A 351 -9.87 24.20 -20.01
C TYR A 351 -11.07 24.50 -19.10
N ILE A 352 -10.92 25.32 -18.06
CA ILE A 352 -12.02 25.66 -17.14
C ILE A 352 -13.30 26.12 -17.87
N ASN A 353 -13.15 26.84 -18.99
CA ASN A 353 -14.28 27.34 -19.79
C ASN A 353 -14.98 26.22 -20.59
N ALA A 354 -14.29 25.13 -20.92
CA ALA A 354 -14.90 23.95 -21.54
C ALA A 354 -15.93 23.29 -20.61
N LEU A 355 -15.72 23.42 -19.30
CA LEU A 355 -16.62 22.94 -18.24
C LEU A 355 -17.63 24.02 -17.80
N GLY A 356 -17.70 25.18 -18.45
CA GLY A 356 -18.65 26.25 -18.13
C GLY A 356 -18.09 27.39 -17.28
N GLY A 357 -16.81 27.32 -16.89
CA GLY A 357 -16.13 28.39 -16.14
C GLY A 357 -16.73 28.61 -14.75
N SER A 358 -16.62 29.84 -14.23
CA SER A 358 -17.26 30.21 -12.97
C SER A 358 -18.79 30.17 -13.05
N GLY A 359 -19.35 30.47 -14.23
CA GLY A 359 -20.78 30.45 -14.48
C GLY A 359 -21.60 31.27 -13.47
N ALA A 360 -22.83 30.81 -13.17
CA ALA A 360 -23.75 31.56 -12.30
C ALA A 360 -23.48 31.33 -10.80
N THR A 361 -22.96 30.15 -10.44
CA THR A 361 -22.72 29.78 -9.03
C THR A 361 -21.34 30.20 -8.53
N GLY A 362 -20.44 30.56 -9.44
CA GLY A 362 -19.00 30.74 -9.18
C GLY A 362 -18.19 29.44 -9.37
N TRP A 363 -18.86 28.29 -9.45
CA TRP A 363 -18.26 26.95 -9.45
C TRP A 363 -18.88 26.01 -10.51
N ASP A 364 -19.46 26.56 -11.58
CA ASP A 364 -20.19 25.75 -12.58
C ASP A 364 -19.27 24.70 -13.25
N TRP A 365 -17.97 24.99 -13.42
CA TRP A 365 -16.98 24.03 -13.89
C TRP A 365 -16.83 22.79 -13.00
N VAL A 366 -16.95 22.95 -11.68
CA VAL A 366 -16.93 21.82 -10.73
C VAL A 366 -18.22 21.01 -10.89
N LEU A 367 -19.37 21.68 -10.97
CA LEU A 367 -20.65 21.00 -11.17
C LEU A 367 -20.66 20.18 -12.46
N GLU A 368 -20.15 20.75 -13.56
CA GLU A 368 -20.11 20.05 -14.84
C GLU A 368 -19.16 18.85 -14.81
N ALA A 369 -17.97 18.99 -14.22
CA ALA A 369 -17.05 17.86 -14.03
C ALA A 369 -17.71 16.71 -13.26
N PHE A 370 -18.44 17.02 -12.19
CA PHE A 370 -19.15 15.99 -11.41
C PHE A 370 -20.39 15.40 -12.13
N ARG A 371 -21.10 16.18 -12.95
CA ARG A 371 -22.18 15.64 -13.81
C ARG A 371 -21.63 14.64 -14.83
N LEU A 372 -20.50 14.96 -15.47
CA LEU A 372 -19.79 14.03 -16.35
C LEU A 372 -19.32 12.79 -15.56
N ALA A 373 -18.75 12.96 -14.38
CA ALA A 373 -18.33 11.84 -13.55
C ALA A 373 -19.51 10.92 -13.17
N ARG A 374 -20.68 11.48 -12.81
CA ARG A 374 -21.89 10.67 -12.57
C ARG A 374 -22.37 9.90 -13.79
N LEU A 375 -22.19 10.45 -14.99
CA LEU A 375 -22.55 9.78 -16.24
C LEU A 375 -21.63 8.59 -16.53
N TYR A 376 -20.32 8.76 -16.38
CA TYR A 376 -19.32 7.74 -16.76
C TYR A 376 -19.01 6.74 -15.64
N PHE A 377 -19.14 7.15 -14.38
CA PHE A 377 -18.82 6.33 -13.20
C PHE A 377 -20.04 6.12 -12.30
N PRO A 378 -21.12 5.47 -12.79
CA PRO A 378 -22.38 5.35 -12.03
C PRO A 378 -22.26 4.50 -10.76
N ASN A 379 -21.21 3.69 -10.64
CA ASN A 379 -21.02 2.76 -9.51
C ASN A 379 -19.91 3.19 -8.54
N ALA A 380 -19.06 4.14 -8.93
CA ALA A 380 -17.95 4.59 -8.08
C ALA A 380 -18.40 5.72 -7.16
N GLN A 381 -17.76 5.85 -6.00
CA GLN A 381 -18.02 6.96 -5.09
C GLN A 381 -17.21 8.20 -5.54
N LEU A 382 -17.89 9.33 -5.72
CA LEU A 382 -17.27 10.55 -6.21
C LEU A 382 -16.80 11.44 -5.06
N LEU A 383 -15.55 11.88 -5.16
CA LEU A 383 -14.82 12.62 -4.14
C LEU A 383 -14.33 13.96 -4.71
N ILE A 384 -14.46 15.04 -3.92
CA ILE A 384 -13.78 16.32 -4.12
C ILE A 384 -12.60 16.40 -3.14
N ASN A 385 -11.46 16.95 -3.55
CA ASN A 385 -10.23 16.99 -2.74
C ASN A 385 -9.60 18.39 -2.75
N ASP A 386 -8.96 18.80 -1.65
CA ASP A 386 -8.27 20.10 -1.56
C ASP A 386 -7.32 20.19 -0.34
N TYR A 387 -6.33 21.09 -0.38
CA TYR A 387 -5.43 21.41 0.74
C TYR A 387 -5.82 22.68 1.49
N ASN A 388 -5.17 22.95 2.63
CA ASN A 388 -5.42 24.14 3.45
C ASN A 388 -6.91 24.38 3.81
N ILE A 389 -7.68 23.29 3.94
CA ILE A 389 -9.09 23.34 4.33
C ILE A 389 -9.21 23.40 5.85
N VAL A 390 -8.69 22.38 6.53
CA VAL A 390 -8.92 22.18 7.98
C VAL A 390 -8.09 23.10 8.87
N ASN A 391 -7.06 23.78 8.35
CA ASN A 391 -6.28 24.77 9.10
C ASN A 391 -6.89 26.17 9.15
N SER A 392 -7.94 26.42 8.36
CA SER A 392 -8.56 27.74 8.24
C SER A 392 -10.09 27.61 8.17
N THR A 393 -10.78 28.19 9.15
CA THR A 393 -12.26 28.22 9.14
C THR A 393 -12.82 28.97 7.92
N SER A 394 -12.09 29.97 7.40
CA SER A 394 -12.49 30.65 6.16
C SER A 394 -12.43 29.71 4.96
N SER A 395 -11.35 28.92 4.82
CA SER A 395 -11.18 27.96 3.73
C SER A 395 -12.22 26.85 3.84
N THR A 396 -12.44 26.31 5.04
CA THR A 396 -13.51 25.33 5.31
C THR A 396 -14.88 25.85 4.89
N ASN A 397 -15.21 27.11 5.20
CA ASN A 397 -16.50 27.70 4.82
C ASN A 397 -16.63 27.88 3.30
N GLN A 398 -15.56 28.23 2.58
CA GLN A 398 -15.57 28.31 1.12
C GLN A 398 -15.75 26.92 0.49
N TYR A 399 -15.05 25.92 1.02
CA TYR A 399 -15.17 24.54 0.56
C TYR A 399 -16.58 23.99 0.76
N LEU A 400 -17.21 24.30 1.91
CA LEU A 400 -18.61 23.98 2.17
C LEU A 400 -19.59 24.62 1.17
N GLN A 401 -19.27 25.77 0.56
CA GLN A 401 -20.10 26.35 -0.50
C GLN A 401 -20.12 25.45 -1.74
N ILE A 402 -18.95 24.97 -2.18
CA ILE A 402 -18.82 24.05 -3.31
C ILE A 402 -19.54 22.73 -3.00
N ILE A 403 -19.28 22.16 -1.82
CA ILE A 403 -19.92 20.92 -1.36
C ILE A 403 -21.45 21.05 -1.37
N ASN A 404 -22.01 22.16 -0.87
CA ASN A 404 -23.45 22.35 -0.85
C ASN A 404 -24.06 22.47 -2.26
N LEU A 405 -23.35 23.08 -3.21
CA LEU A 405 -23.79 23.13 -4.61
C LEU A 405 -23.84 21.72 -5.22
N LEU A 406 -22.78 20.92 -5.04
CA LEU A 406 -22.74 19.53 -5.51
C LEU A 406 -23.81 18.65 -4.86
N ARG A 407 -24.03 18.81 -3.55
CA ARG A 407 -25.04 18.06 -2.80
C ARG A 407 -26.47 18.40 -3.24
N ALA A 408 -26.74 19.65 -3.62
CA ALA A 408 -28.05 20.05 -4.11
C ALA A 408 -28.47 19.30 -5.38
N GLU A 409 -27.51 18.78 -6.15
CA GLU A 409 -27.73 17.99 -7.36
C GLU A 409 -27.46 16.48 -7.16
N GLY A 410 -27.11 16.02 -5.96
CA GLY A 410 -26.78 14.61 -5.69
C GLY A 410 -25.46 14.15 -6.34
N LEU A 411 -24.55 15.09 -6.61
CA LEU A 411 -23.34 14.84 -7.40
C LEU A 411 -22.14 14.34 -6.58
N LEU A 412 -22.14 14.52 -5.26
CA LEU A 412 -20.99 14.23 -4.39
C LEU A 412 -21.30 13.14 -3.36
N ASP A 413 -20.37 12.21 -3.15
CA ASP A 413 -20.47 11.17 -2.13
C ASP A 413 -19.51 11.37 -0.96
N GLN A 414 -18.34 12.00 -1.19
CA GLN A 414 -17.26 12.03 -0.22
C GLN A 414 -16.48 13.36 -0.24
N ILE A 415 -15.90 13.72 0.90
CA ILE A 415 -15.08 14.93 1.04
C ILE A 415 -13.65 14.52 1.39
N GLY A 416 -12.70 14.91 0.55
CA GLY A 416 -11.26 14.75 0.76
C GLY A 416 -10.62 16.02 1.32
N VAL A 417 -9.65 15.86 2.21
CA VAL A 417 -8.75 16.93 2.66
C VAL A 417 -7.31 16.41 2.67
N GLN A 418 -6.40 17.09 1.98
CA GLN A 418 -5.04 16.59 1.72
C GLN A 418 -4.24 16.40 3.02
N CYS A 419 -4.22 17.42 3.89
CA CYS A 419 -3.52 17.41 5.18
C CYS A 419 -1.99 17.21 5.08
N HIS A 420 -1.35 17.73 4.03
CA HIS A 420 0.10 17.88 3.98
C HIS A 420 0.67 18.63 5.20
N ALA A 421 1.97 18.45 5.45
CA ALA A 421 2.70 19.03 6.57
C ALA A 421 2.47 20.55 6.72
N PHE A 422 2.46 21.29 5.61
CA PHE A 422 2.23 22.74 5.63
C PHE A 422 0.79 23.13 6.05
N SER A 423 -0.18 22.23 5.88
CA SER A 423 -1.56 22.40 6.35
C SER A 423 -1.76 21.96 7.80
N THR A 424 -0.78 21.35 8.47
CA THR A 424 -0.98 20.76 9.83
C THR A 424 -0.05 21.33 10.90
N THR A 425 0.70 22.39 10.59
CA THR A 425 1.55 23.13 11.55
C THR A 425 0.74 23.89 12.62
N GLY A 426 -0.54 24.16 12.36
CA GLY A 426 -1.41 24.96 13.22
C GLY A 426 -2.06 24.20 14.40
N SER A 427 -3.06 24.83 15.00
CA SER A 427 -3.78 24.29 16.17
C SER A 427 -4.61 23.05 15.81
N VAL A 428 -4.43 21.97 16.59
CA VAL A 428 -5.26 20.75 16.52
C VAL A 428 -6.73 21.01 16.82
N SER A 429 -7.05 21.98 17.68
CA SER A 429 -8.45 22.33 17.99
C SER A 429 -9.16 23.00 16.81
N VAL A 430 -8.43 23.75 15.99
CA VAL A 430 -8.96 24.36 14.76
C VAL A 430 -9.21 23.26 13.72
N MET A 431 -8.25 22.34 13.56
CA MET A 431 -8.42 21.18 12.67
C MET A 431 -9.63 20.34 13.07
N GLN A 432 -9.77 20.01 14.35
CA GLN A 432 -10.94 19.28 14.87
C GLN A 432 -12.25 20.04 14.59
N SER A 433 -12.32 21.33 14.92
CA SER A 433 -13.56 22.11 14.73
C SER A 433 -13.97 22.21 13.25
N ASN A 434 -12.99 22.30 12.35
CA ASN A 434 -13.25 22.34 10.91
C ASN A 434 -13.62 20.96 10.34
N LEU A 435 -13.05 19.86 10.86
CA LEU A 435 -13.51 18.51 10.56
C LEU A 435 -14.96 18.30 11.02
N ASP A 436 -15.30 18.75 12.24
CA ASP A 436 -16.68 18.67 12.76
C ASP A 436 -17.66 19.44 11.84
N ALA A 437 -17.25 20.60 11.32
CA ALA A 437 -18.05 21.39 10.38
C ALA A 437 -18.26 20.68 9.03
N LEU A 438 -17.22 20.03 8.49
CA LEU A 438 -17.34 19.21 7.28
C LEU A 438 -18.21 17.96 7.54
N ALA A 439 -18.03 17.32 8.69
CA ALA A 439 -18.81 16.15 9.10
C ALA A 439 -20.30 16.45 9.28
N ALA A 440 -20.66 17.69 9.67
CA ALA A 440 -22.06 18.12 9.77
C ALA A 440 -22.82 18.09 8.43
N THR A 441 -22.12 17.96 7.30
CA THR A 441 -22.77 17.67 6.01
C THR A 441 -23.42 16.28 5.98
N GLY A 442 -22.93 15.34 6.79
CA GLY A 442 -23.33 13.93 6.77
C GLY A 442 -22.64 13.10 5.69
N LEU A 443 -21.67 13.66 4.96
CA LEU A 443 -20.82 12.92 4.03
C LEU A 443 -19.59 12.35 4.77
N PRO A 444 -19.10 11.16 4.38
CA PRO A 444 -17.84 10.63 4.88
C PRO A 444 -16.65 11.52 4.48
N LEU A 445 -15.70 11.65 5.40
CA LEU A 445 -14.46 12.41 5.21
C LEU A 445 -13.28 11.46 4.96
N TYR A 446 -12.32 11.90 4.15
CA TYR A 446 -11.08 11.18 3.91
C TYR A 446 -9.90 12.14 4.04
N VAL A 447 -8.86 11.71 4.76
CA VAL A 447 -7.56 12.37 4.67
C VAL A 447 -6.81 11.76 3.51
N THR A 448 -6.46 12.56 2.52
CA THR A 448 -6.12 12.06 1.19
C THR A 448 -4.64 12.08 0.87
N GLU A 449 -3.83 12.93 1.51
CA GLU A 449 -2.42 13.19 1.15
C GLU A 449 -1.56 13.56 2.36
N MET A 450 -1.74 12.87 3.49
CA MET A 450 -1.06 13.26 4.73
C MET A 450 0.44 12.99 4.65
N ASP A 451 1.23 13.98 5.04
CA ASP A 451 2.65 13.84 5.30
C ASP A 451 3.04 14.78 6.46
N ILE A 452 4.17 14.47 7.11
CA ILE A 452 4.71 15.24 8.24
C ILE A 452 6.22 15.35 8.03
N ASP A 453 6.71 16.59 7.90
CA ASP A 453 8.13 16.91 7.74
C ASP A 453 8.94 16.37 8.93
N GLY A 454 10.10 15.78 8.65
CA GLY A 454 10.92 15.09 9.64
C GLY A 454 12.38 15.52 9.65
N PRO A 455 12.68 16.81 9.89
CA PRO A 455 14.07 17.32 9.92
C PRO A 455 14.92 16.63 11.00
N THR A 456 14.29 16.05 12.02
CA THR A 456 14.84 15.02 12.90
C THR A 456 13.74 14.02 13.21
N ASP A 457 14.10 12.81 13.65
CA ASP A 457 13.13 11.78 14.00
C ASP A 457 12.21 12.19 15.14
N GLN A 458 12.75 12.87 16.16
CA GLN A 458 11.94 13.35 17.28
C GLN A 458 10.91 14.39 16.82
N VAL A 459 11.29 15.31 15.93
CA VAL A 459 10.34 16.31 15.41
C VAL A 459 9.24 15.65 14.58
N GLN A 460 9.58 14.64 13.78
CA GLN A 460 8.59 13.90 13.01
C GLN A 460 7.63 13.15 13.94
N LEU A 461 8.18 12.42 14.92
CA LEU A 461 7.42 11.66 15.90
C LEU A 461 6.45 12.54 16.71
N ASP A 462 6.94 13.66 17.26
CA ASP A 462 6.13 14.61 18.04
C ASP A 462 4.94 15.14 17.21
N ASN A 463 5.17 15.41 15.92
CA ASN A 463 4.10 15.88 15.04
C ASN A 463 3.13 14.79 14.61
N TYR A 464 3.58 13.56 14.37
CA TYR A 464 2.69 12.41 14.17
C TYR A 464 1.79 12.19 15.40
N GLN A 465 2.37 12.19 16.60
CA GLN A 465 1.65 12.07 17.87
C GLN A 465 0.63 13.19 18.10
N ARG A 466 0.93 14.40 17.62
CA ARG A 466 0.06 15.57 17.74
C ARG A 466 -1.08 15.58 16.72
N VAL A 467 -0.80 15.21 15.46
CA VAL A 467 -1.68 15.47 14.33
C VAL A 467 -2.49 14.23 13.92
N PHE A 468 -1.85 13.07 13.79
CA PHE A 468 -2.50 11.86 13.27
C PHE A 468 -3.75 11.44 14.08
N PRO A 469 -3.75 11.48 15.44
CA PRO A 469 -4.93 11.12 16.23
C PRO A 469 -6.17 11.95 15.92
N VAL A 470 -6.01 13.24 15.61
CA VAL A 470 -7.12 14.16 15.28
C VAL A 470 -7.95 13.62 14.12
N PHE A 471 -7.28 13.05 13.12
CA PHE A 471 -7.93 12.48 11.94
C PHE A 471 -8.36 11.04 12.16
N TRP A 472 -7.46 10.21 12.72
CA TRP A 472 -7.69 8.77 12.87
C TRP A 472 -8.86 8.47 13.80
N GLU A 473 -9.01 9.22 14.90
CA GLU A 473 -10.07 9.01 15.88
C GLU A 473 -11.40 9.67 15.49
N HIS A 474 -11.41 10.60 14.52
CA HIS A 474 -12.63 11.30 14.10
C HIS A 474 -13.63 10.31 13.47
N PRO A 475 -14.90 10.25 13.94
CA PRO A 475 -15.86 9.21 13.51
C PRO A 475 -16.32 9.35 12.04
N ALA A 476 -16.34 10.58 11.52
CA ALA A 476 -16.66 10.85 10.12
C ALA A 476 -15.49 10.55 9.16
N VAL A 477 -14.25 10.45 9.64
CA VAL A 477 -13.10 10.10 8.79
C VAL A 477 -13.10 8.59 8.55
N LYS A 478 -13.22 8.16 7.29
CA LYS A 478 -13.34 6.75 6.89
C LYS A 478 -12.05 6.16 6.30
N GLY A 479 -10.99 6.96 6.21
CA GLY A 479 -9.66 6.50 5.84
C GLY A 479 -8.64 7.64 5.87
N VAL A 480 -7.37 7.27 6.01
CA VAL A 480 -6.22 8.18 5.91
C VAL A 480 -5.27 7.62 4.86
N THR A 481 -4.83 8.45 3.91
CA THR A 481 -3.85 8.09 2.89
C THR A 481 -2.59 8.92 3.13
N LEU A 482 -1.44 8.28 3.26
CA LEU A 482 -0.15 8.98 3.35
C LEU A 482 0.35 9.36 1.95
N TRP A 483 0.95 10.54 1.81
CA TRP A 483 1.51 11.00 0.53
C TRP A 483 2.93 10.49 0.28
N GLY A 484 3.11 9.17 0.50
CA GLY A 484 4.37 8.47 0.43
C GLY A 484 4.92 8.15 1.82
N PHE A 485 5.81 7.17 1.86
CA PHE A 485 6.43 6.68 3.10
C PHE A 485 7.91 6.34 2.92
N ARG A 486 8.41 6.30 1.68
CA ARG A 486 9.82 6.05 1.33
C ARG A 486 10.44 7.28 0.66
N PRO A 487 11.77 7.42 0.68
CA PRO A 487 12.47 8.42 -0.12
C PRO A 487 12.07 8.33 -1.60
N GLY A 488 12.01 9.49 -2.25
CA GLY A 488 11.42 9.65 -3.58
C GLY A 488 9.95 10.07 -3.58
N MET A 489 9.31 10.18 -2.40
CA MET A 489 8.02 10.89 -2.23
C MET A 489 8.17 12.39 -2.48
N TRP A 490 7.06 13.09 -2.75
CA TRP A 490 7.06 14.53 -3.03
C TRP A 490 7.85 15.39 -2.03
N ARG A 491 7.68 15.14 -0.72
CA ARG A 491 8.35 15.88 0.37
C ARG A 491 9.65 15.24 0.87
N THR A 492 10.36 14.53 -0.01
CA THR A 492 11.64 13.88 0.34
C THR A 492 12.67 14.88 0.88
N SER A 493 12.75 16.09 0.30
CA SER A 493 13.69 17.13 0.76
C SER A 493 13.39 17.66 2.17
N GLN A 494 12.16 17.48 2.66
CA GLN A 494 11.75 17.79 4.03
C GLN A 494 11.85 16.57 4.95
N GLN A 495 12.39 15.46 4.45
CA GLN A 495 12.53 14.20 5.15
C GLN A 495 11.18 13.74 5.73
N ALA A 496 10.11 13.82 4.92
CA ALA A 496 8.78 13.39 5.36
C ALA A 496 8.57 11.87 5.27
N TYR A 497 9.52 11.14 4.66
CA TYR A 497 9.48 9.68 4.58
C TYR A 497 9.55 9.04 5.97
N LEU A 498 9.00 7.84 6.06
CA LEU A 498 8.83 7.03 7.28
C LEU A 498 9.78 5.82 7.31
N ILE A 499 10.38 5.48 6.18
CA ILE A 499 11.47 4.50 6.06
C ILE A 499 12.75 5.24 5.70
N GLU A 500 13.85 4.87 6.34
CA GLU A 500 15.16 5.47 6.09
C GLU A 500 15.66 5.23 4.65
N PRO A 501 16.62 6.02 4.16
CA PRO A 501 17.26 5.83 2.86
C PRO A 501 17.92 4.48 2.62
N ASP A 502 18.19 3.71 3.68
CA ASP A 502 18.63 2.32 3.55
C ASP A 502 17.53 1.39 3.00
N GLY A 503 16.28 1.88 2.92
CA GLY A 503 15.14 1.17 2.38
C GLY A 503 14.54 0.13 3.32
N VAL A 504 15.05 -0.01 4.54
CA VAL A 504 14.69 -1.09 5.46
C VAL A 504 14.31 -0.55 6.84
N THR A 505 15.06 0.39 7.38
CA THR A 505 14.88 0.85 8.75
C THR A 505 13.65 1.75 8.84
N GLU A 506 12.69 1.36 9.67
CA GLU A 506 11.58 2.24 10.04
C GLU A 506 12.09 3.40 10.90
N ARG A 507 11.62 4.61 10.60
CA ARG A 507 11.84 5.76 11.47
C ARG A 507 10.93 5.66 12.69
N PRO A 508 11.27 6.29 13.83
CA PRO A 508 10.45 6.24 15.05
C PRO A 508 8.97 6.64 14.85
N ALA A 509 8.68 7.53 13.90
CA ALA A 509 7.32 7.91 13.54
C ALA A 509 6.52 6.74 12.90
N MET A 510 7.16 5.88 12.12
CA MET A 510 6.55 4.72 11.49
C MET A 510 6.25 3.62 12.51
N GLU A 511 7.21 3.34 13.39
CA GLU A 511 7.05 2.39 14.50
C GLU A 511 5.86 2.82 15.38
N TRP A 512 5.85 4.11 15.78
CA TRP A 512 4.75 4.66 16.56
C TRP A 512 3.41 4.61 15.82
N LEU A 513 3.38 4.96 14.52
CA LEU A 513 2.15 4.95 13.73
C LEU A 513 1.53 3.56 13.67
N ARG A 514 2.36 2.54 13.42
CA ARG A 514 1.94 1.13 13.41
C ARG A 514 1.35 0.73 14.75
N ASP A 515 2.08 0.94 15.83
CA ASP A 515 1.64 0.58 17.19
C ASP A 515 0.37 1.33 17.58
N TYR A 516 0.30 2.62 17.28
CA TYR A 516 -0.84 3.47 17.58
C TYR A 516 -2.08 3.01 16.82
N VAL A 517 -1.99 2.79 15.51
CA VAL A 517 -3.15 2.33 14.72
C VAL A 517 -3.63 0.96 15.21
N GLN A 518 -2.72 0.01 15.43
CA GLN A 518 -3.05 -1.35 15.86
C GLN A 518 -3.65 -1.38 17.26
N SER A 519 -3.14 -0.58 18.21
CA SER A 519 -3.65 -0.53 19.58
C SER A 519 -4.89 0.35 19.76
N THR A 520 -5.12 1.33 18.88
CA THR A 520 -6.26 2.25 19.00
C THR A 520 -7.58 1.55 18.75
N VAL A 521 -8.49 1.65 19.71
CA VAL A 521 -9.88 1.18 19.60
C VAL A 521 -10.73 2.32 19.08
N LEU A 522 -11.11 2.24 17.81
CA LEU A 522 -11.97 3.23 17.18
C LEU A 522 -13.43 2.98 17.54
N SER A 523 -14.13 4.03 17.94
CA SER A 523 -15.57 3.95 18.12
C SER A 523 -16.22 3.74 16.75
N THR A 524 -17.06 2.72 16.62
CA THR A 524 -17.88 2.49 15.41
C THR A 524 -19.15 3.35 15.43
N HIS A 525 -19.23 4.36 16.30
CA HIS A 525 -20.40 5.24 16.35
C HIS A 525 -20.32 6.22 15.19
N GLU A 526 -21.15 5.98 14.18
CA GLU A 526 -21.55 7.03 13.26
C GLU A 526 -22.03 8.26 14.09
N PRO A 527 -21.74 9.50 13.67
CA PRO A 527 -22.34 10.66 14.31
C PRO A 527 -23.86 10.58 14.13
N ALA A 528 -24.60 10.69 15.24
CA ALA A 528 -26.06 10.71 15.17
C ALA A 528 -26.51 11.89 14.28
N PRO A 529 -27.45 11.68 13.34
CA PRO A 529 -28.03 12.79 12.60
C PRO A 529 -28.60 13.82 13.57
N SER A 530 -28.49 15.11 13.25
CA SER A 530 -28.92 16.21 14.13
C SER A 530 -30.27 15.88 14.76
N ALA A 531 -30.37 15.92 16.10
CA ALA A 531 -31.59 15.57 16.79
C ALA A 531 -32.73 16.58 16.54
N ASP A 532 -32.50 17.71 15.87
CA ASP A 532 -33.46 18.82 15.75
C ASP A 532 -34.79 18.44 15.07
N HIS A 533 -34.78 17.44 14.19
CA HIS A 533 -35.97 16.92 13.53
C HIS A 533 -36.80 15.96 14.40
N ILE A 534 -36.25 15.48 15.53
CA ILE A 534 -36.95 14.56 16.45
C ILE A 534 -37.82 15.36 17.40
N THR A 535 -39.12 15.07 17.44
CA THR A 535 -40.07 15.73 18.36
C THR A 535 -40.59 14.73 19.39
N VAL A 536 -40.81 15.23 20.61
CA VAL A 536 -41.41 14.46 21.71
C VAL A 536 -42.65 15.19 22.16
N SER A 537 -43.81 14.54 22.01
CA SER A 537 -45.12 15.16 22.22
C SER A 537 -46.08 14.23 22.99
N PRO A 538 -46.83 14.73 24.00
CA PRO A 538 -46.82 16.11 24.49
C PRO A 538 -45.59 16.40 25.37
N ASN A 539 -45.13 17.66 25.34
CA ASN A 539 -44.05 18.18 26.18
C ASN A 539 -44.31 19.68 26.45
N PRO A 540 -44.85 20.09 27.61
CA PRO A 540 -44.93 19.30 28.85
C PRO A 540 -45.89 18.11 28.80
N LEU A 541 -45.48 17.03 29.44
CA LEU A 541 -46.20 15.78 29.58
C LEU A 541 -47.07 15.82 30.84
N THR A 542 -48.39 15.78 30.66
CA THR A 542 -49.41 15.76 31.74
C THR A 542 -50.07 14.39 31.93
N SER A 543 -49.62 13.40 31.17
CA SER A 543 -50.06 12.00 31.27
C SER A 543 -48.85 11.08 31.38
N ASN A 544 -49.03 9.77 31.33
CA ASN A 544 -47.92 8.83 31.26
C ASN A 544 -47.58 8.38 29.83
N VAL A 545 -48.16 8.99 28.79
CA VAL A 545 -47.95 8.58 27.39
C VAL A 545 -47.36 9.73 26.59
N LEU A 546 -46.26 9.46 25.89
CA LEU A 546 -45.62 10.36 24.94
C LEU A 546 -45.37 9.65 23.61
N THR A 547 -45.31 10.43 22.53
CA THR A 547 -45.04 9.97 21.17
C THR A 547 -43.76 10.64 20.67
N VAL A 548 -42.96 9.88 19.94
CA VAL A 548 -41.70 10.31 19.35
C VAL A 548 -41.84 10.32 17.83
N GLU A 549 -41.65 11.48 17.21
CA GLU A 549 -41.67 11.61 15.75
C GLU A 549 -40.29 12.03 15.23
N GLY A 550 -40.03 11.79 13.94
CA GLY A 550 -38.77 12.20 13.31
C GLY A 550 -37.61 11.24 13.52
N MET A 551 -37.80 10.06 14.12
CA MET A 551 -36.78 8.99 14.12
C MET A 551 -37.39 7.67 13.64
N GLY A 552 -36.53 6.68 13.37
CA GLY A 552 -36.96 5.29 13.13
C GLY A 552 -37.57 4.65 14.37
N ARG A 553 -37.72 3.32 14.37
CA ARG A 553 -38.30 2.60 15.52
C ARG A 553 -37.49 2.84 16.79
N VAL A 554 -38.15 3.29 17.87
CA VAL A 554 -37.52 3.38 19.19
C VAL A 554 -37.37 1.97 19.75
N ARG A 555 -36.13 1.53 19.98
CA ARG A 555 -35.79 0.21 20.53
C ARG A 555 -35.74 0.22 22.05
N ARG A 556 -35.31 1.34 22.61
CA ARG A 556 -35.19 1.55 24.05
C ARG A 556 -35.39 3.03 24.34
N ALA A 557 -35.92 3.31 25.53
CA ALA A 557 -36.00 4.66 26.06
C ALA A 557 -35.57 4.65 27.52
N GLU A 558 -34.88 5.70 27.96
CA GLU A 558 -34.50 5.91 29.36
C GLU A 558 -34.83 7.32 29.82
N LEU A 559 -35.30 7.46 31.05
CA LEU A 559 -35.54 8.76 31.68
C LEU A 559 -34.54 8.99 32.81
N LEU A 560 -33.84 10.12 32.75
CA LEU A 560 -32.81 10.51 33.69
C LEU A 560 -33.15 11.86 34.33
N GLU A 561 -32.75 12.02 35.59
CA GLU A 561 -32.64 13.33 36.22
C GLU A 561 -31.55 14.17 35.53
N LEU A 562 -31.59 15.49 35.70
CA LEU A 562 -30.57 16.40 35.15
C LEU A 562 -29.15 16.10 35.64
N ILE A 563 -29.02 15.42 36.79
CA ILE A 563 -27.75 14.97 37.37
C ILE A 563 -27.29 13.60 36.81
N GLY A 564 -27.96 13.06 35.81
CA GLY A 564 -27.60 11.80 35.14
C GLY A 564 -28.08 10.53 35.85
N ARG A 565 -28.80 10.64 36.97
CA ARG A 565 -29.39 9.47 37.63
C ARG A 565 -30.56 8.93 36.83
N LYS A 566 -30.49 7.65 36.47
CA LYS A 566 -31.59 6.95 35.78
C LYS A 566 -32.77 6.68 36.72
N LEU A 567 -33.96 7.06 36.26
CA LEU A 567 -35.22 6.86 36.96
C LEU A 567 -36.07 5.75 36.35
N TRP A 568 -35.99 5.60 35.03
CA TRP A 568 -36.87 4.70 34.29
C TRP A 568 -36.21 4.24 32.99
N ALA A 569 -36.59 3.05 32.52
CA ALA A 569 -36.23 2.54 31.21
C ALA A 569 -37.30 1.57 30.68
N ALA A 570 -37.49 1.53 29.37
CA ALA A 570 -38.30 0.51 28.70
C ALA A 570 -37.83 0.23 27.28
N THR A 571 -38.43 -0.79 26.66
CA THR A 571 -38.29 -1.16 25.24
C THR A 571 -39.64 -0.96 24.54
N PRO A 572 -39.93 0.25 24.04
CA PRO A 572 -41.22 0.56 23.44
C PRO A 572 -41.46 -0.25 22.15
N ASP A 573 -42.72 -0.54 21.85
CA ASP A 573 -43.09 -1.13 20.55
C ASP A 573 -43.52 -0.03 19.58
N GLY A 574 -42.53 0.60 18.94
CA GLY A 574 -42.73 1.67 17.96
C GLY A 574 -42.45 3.06 18.52
N HIS A 575 -43.28 4.04 18.17
CA HIS A 575 -43.06 5.46 18.46
C HIS A 575 -43.75 5.96 19.73
N VAL A 576 -44.54 5.10 20.39
CA VAL A 576 -45.32 5.45 21.58
C VAL A 576 -44.63 4.90 22.82
N ILE A 577 -44.34 5.78 23.78
CA ILE A 577 -43.65 5.46 25.03
C ILE A 577 -44.63 5.67 26.19
N ARG A 578 -44.73 4.65 27.05
CA ARG A 578 -45.56 4.67 28.26
C ARG A 578 -44.65 4.65 29.48
N LEU A 579 -44.70 5.70 30.28
CA LEU A 579 -44.00 5.77 31.56
C LEU A 579 -44.82 4.98 32.60
N ASP A 580 -44.46 3.71 32.80
CA ASP A 580 -45.16 2.83 33.76
C ASP A 580 -44.74 3.08 35.23
N ALA A 581 -44.08 4.21 35.49
CA ALA A 581 -43.66 4.65 36.81
C ALA A 581 -44.17 6.06 37.11
N THR A 582 -44.59 6.30 38.36
CA THR A 582 -44.95 7.65 38.82
C THR A 582 -43.68 8.48 38.95
N VAL A 583 -43.45 9.38 37.99
CA VAL A 583 -42.34 10.34 38.01
C VAL A 583 -42.87 11.68 38.53
N ALA A 584 -42.14 12.31 39.45
CA ALA A 584 -42.53 13.62 39.97
C ALA A 584 -42.54 14.69 38.86
N PRO A 585 -43.33 15.77 39.01
CA PRO A 585 -43.23 16.92 38.13
C PRO A 585 -41.81 17.52 38.14
N GLY A 586 -41.27 17.82 36.97
CA GLY A 586 -39.88 18.24 36.85
C GLY A 586 -39.37 18.25 35.42
N MET A 587 -38.09 18.61 35.27
CA MET A 587 -37.38 18.56 34.00
C MET A 587 -36.42 17.37 34.00
N TYR A 588 -36.45 16.61 32.92
CA TYR A 588 -35.74 15.35 32.76
C TYR A 588 -35.04 15.28 31.41
N ILE A 589 -34.07 14.39 31.32
CA ILE A 589 -33.44 13.98 30.07
C ILE A 589 -34.07 12.65 29.66
N LEU A 590 -34.72 12.63 28.50
CA LEU A 590 -35.21 11.43 27.84
C LEU A 590 -34.18 10.99 26.80
N LEU A 591 -33.58 9.83 27.00
CA LEU A 591 -32.73 9.18 26.01
C LEU A 591 -33.56 8.22 25.17
N LEU A 592 -33.45 8.32 23.86
CA LEU A 592 -34.15 7.51 22.86
C LEU A 592 -33.13 6.75 22.04
N TYR A 593 -33.28 5.44 21.96
CA TYR A 593 -32.33 4.56 21.28
C TYR A 593 -33.02 3.97 20.05
N ASP A 594 -32.37 4.03 18.90
CA ASP A 594 -32.71 3.18 17.76
C ASP A 594 -31.66 2.06 17.58
N ASP A 595 -31.61 1.43 16.40
CA ASP A 595 -30.66 0.37 16.10
C ASP A 595 -29.20 0.84 15.99
N LYS A 596 -28.94 2.15 15.92
CA LYS A 596 -27.63 2.74 15.61
C LYS A 596 -27.21 3.89 16.52
N PHE A 597 -28.14 4.66 17.06
CA PHE A 597 -27.88 5.94 17.72
C PHE A 597 -28.65 6.11 19.04
N VAL A 598 -28.16 7.06 19.85
CA VAL A 598 -28.84 7.54 21.06
C VAL A 598 -29.12 9.02 20.91
N TYR A 599 -30.38 9.41 21.09
CA TYR A 599 -30.83 10.80 21.01
C TYR A 599 -31.26 11.30 22.39
N ALA A 600 -30.78 12.47 22.79
CA ALA A 600 -31.19 13.11 24.03
C ALA A 600 -32.25 14.18 23.77
N LYS A 601 -33.35 14.13 24.53
CA LYS A 601 -34.43 15.12 24.49
C LYS A 601 -34.77 15.62 25.87
N LYS A 602 -35.03 16.91 25.98
CA LYS A 602 -35.60 17.50 27.19
C LYS A 602 -37.07 17.08 27.30
N LEU A 603 -37.46 16.51 28.43
CA LEU A 603 -38.85 16.21 28.77
C LEU A 603 -39.24 16.98 30.03
N VAL A 604 -40.36 17.70 29.98
CA VAL A 604 -40.95 18.36 31.15
C VAL A 604 -42.19 17.58 31.55
N ILE A 605 -42.27 17.14 32.81
CA ILE A 605 -43.43 16.43 33.37
C ILE A 605 -44.20 17.40 34.28
N GLN A 606 -45.52 17.47 34.11
CA GLN A 606 -46.44 18.30 34.89
C GLN A 606 -47.58 17.43 35.45
N ASN A 607 -48.21 17.91 36.53
CA ASN A 607 -49.39 17.27 37.13
C ASN A 607 -50.63 17.34 36.24
#